data_AF-A0A4Q2YMC7-F1
#
_entry.id   AF-A0A4Q2YMC7-F1
#
_cell.length_a   1.000
_cell.length_b   1.000
_cell.length_c   1.000
_cell.angle_alpha   90.00
_cell.angle_beta   90.00
_cell.angle_gamma   90.00
#
_symmetry.space_group_name_H-M   'P 1'
#
loop_
_entity.id
_entity.type
_entity.pdbx_description
1 polymer ?
#
loop_
_entity_poly.entity_id
_entity_poly.type
_entity_poly.pdbx_seq_one_letter_code
_entity_poly.pdbx_strand_id
1 'polypeptide(L)'
;MSLGSSGAFGGVALPPSLSWAAAAEQTGRTELRGTEFDLEIAQTPVNLTGQARIGTTVNGQIPAPTLRWREGDTVTLRVTNRLPVASSIHWHGIVVPAEMDGVPGLSFKGIEPGETFVYRFPVKQSGTYW
;
A
#
# COMPACT_ATOMS: atom_id res chain seq x y z
N MET A 1 -46.06 -61.24 29.72
CA MET A 1 -46.03 -60.07 28.81
C MET A 1 -45.08 -59.05 29.45
N SER A 2 -44.08 -58.60 28.67
CA SER A 2 -42.77 -58.08 29.10
C SER A 2 -42.78 -56.63 29.62
N LEU A 3 -41.85 -56.34 30.54
CA LEU A 3 -41.36 -55.00 30.92
C LEU A 3 -40.50 -54.35 29.81
N GLY A 4 -40.32 -53.03 29.95
CA GLY A 4 -39.22 -52.22 29.38
C GLY A 4 -39.64 -51.41 28.14
N SER A 5 -39.30 -50.15 27.93
CA SER A 5 -38.22 -49.33 28.50
C SER A 5 -38.46 -47.86 28.11
N SER A 6 -38.13 -46.93 29.01
CA SER A 6 -38.02 -45.50 28.72
C SER A 6 -36.65 -45.20 28.12
N GLY A 7 -36.58 -44.28 27.16
CA GLY A 7 -35.32 -43.78 26.64
C GLY A 7 -35.51 -42.85 25.45
N ALA A 8 -35.92 -41.60 25.68
CA ALA A 8 -35.80 -40.55 24.68
C ALA A 8 -34.48 -39.79 24.95
N PHE A 9 -33.48 -40.02 24.11
CA PHE A 9 -32.22 -39.29 24.15
C PHE A 9 -32.45 -37.84 23.69
N GLY A 10 -32.35 -36.89 24.63
CA GLY A 10 -32.27 -35.47 24.33
C GLY A 10 -30.87 -35.09 23.83
N GLY A 11 -30.67 -35.11 22.52
CA GLY A 11 -29.50 -34.53 21.88
C GLY A 11 -29.80 -33.13 21.38
N VAL A 12 -29.44 -32.09 22.13
CA VAL A 12 -29.40 -30.72 21.62
C VAL A 12 -28.19 -30.61 20.70
N ALA A 13 -28.42 -30.63 19.39
CA ALA A 13 -27.39 -30.30 18.41
C ALA A 13 -27.07 -28.80 18.53
N LEU A 14 -25.86 -28.48 18.98
CA LEU A 14 -25.32 -27.12 18.92
C LEU A 14 -25.15 -26.70 17.44
N PRO A 15 -25.49 -25.47 17.05
CA PRO A 15 -25.35 -25.05 15.66
C PRO A 15 -23.86 -24.92 15.29
N PRO A 16 -23.45 -25.33 14.08
CA PRO A 16 -22.13 -25.01 13.56
C PRO A 16 -22.22 -23.68 12.84
N SER A 17 -21.74 -22.60 13.45
CA SER A 17 -21.40 -21.33 12.81
C SER A 17 -21.17 -20.31 13.94
N LEU A 18 -20.06 -19.59 14.04
CA LEU A 18 -19.39 -18.82 13.00
C LEU A 18 -17.92 -18.69 13.41
N SER A 19 -17.01 -19.43 12.76
CA SER A 19 -15.58 -19.10 12.82
C SER A 19 -15.35 -17.87 11.97
N TRP A 20 -15.54 -16.68 12.54
CA TRP A 20 -15.08 -15.43 11.95
C TRP A 20 -13.89 -14.91 12.73
N ALA A 21 -12.85 -15.73 12.83
CA ALA A 21 -11.53 -15.13 12.73
C ALA A 21 -11.38 -14.78 11.26
N ALA A 22 -11.88 -13.60 10.86
CA ALA A 22 -11.34 -12.93 9.69
C ALA A 22 -9.84 -12.87 9.99
N ALA A 23 -9.06 -13.72 9.30
CA ALA A 23 -7.63 -13.53 9.27
C ALA A 23 -7.45 -12.09 8.85
N ALA A 24 -6.93 -11.25 9.75
CA ALA A 24 -6.44 -9.96 9.35
C ALA A 24 -5.46 -10.26 8.22
N GLU A 25 -5.83 -9.89 7.01
CA GLU A 25 -4.97 -10.02 5.86
C GLU A 25 -3.70 -9.28 6.27
N GLN A 26 -2.63 -10.01 6.55
CA GLN A 26 -1.33 -9.41 6.70
C GLN A 26 -1.11 -8.72 5.37
N THR A 27 -1.28 -7.40 5.35
CA THR A 27 -0.81 -6.53 4.27
C THR A 27 0.71 -6.62 4.29
N GLY A 28 1.23 -7.76 3.82
CA GLY A 28 2.64 -7.97 3.60
C GLY A 28 3.11 -6.80 2.76
N ARG A 29 4.18 -6.15 3.20
CA ARG A 29 4.74 -4.98 2.54
C ARG A 29 4.95 -5.33 1.06
N THR A 30 4.13 -4.75 0.20
CA THR A 30 4.19 -5.03 -1.24
C THR A 30 5.55 -4.57 -1.74
N GLU A 31 6.32 -5.44 -2.39
CA GLU A 31 7.59 -5.07 -3.02
C GLU A 31 7.38 -5.01 -4.54
N LEU A 32 7.71 -3.88 -5.16
CA LEU A 32 7.69 -3.70 -6.60
C LEU A 32 9.12 -3.77 -7.12
N ARG A 33 9.36 -4.56 -8.16
CA ARG A 33 10.66 -4.77 -8.82
C ARG A 33 10.58 -4.39 -10.29
N GLY A 34 11.69 -3.94 -10.84
CA GLY A 34 11.81 -3.57 -12.25
C GLY A 34 12.34 -2.16 -12.44
N THR A 35 12.09 -1.60 -13.62
CA THR A 35 12.54 -0.27 -14.02
C THR A 35 11.39 0.67 -14.36
N GLU A 36 10.16 0.18 -14.42
CA GLU A 36 8.96 0.98 -14.70
C GLU A 36 7.92 0.75 -13.61
N PHE A 37 7.37 1.85 -13.10
CA PHE A 37 6.44 1.83 -11.97
C PHE A 37 5.32 2.84 -12.19
N ASP A 38 4.10 2.42 -11.89
CA ASP A 38 2.94 3.29 -11.77
C ASP A 38 2.59 3.41 -10.28
N LEU A 39 2.61 4.64 -9.78
CA LEU A 39 2.30 4.97 -8.40
C LEU A 39 1.13 5.94 -8.36
N GLU A 40 0.22 5.73 -7.43
CA GLU A 40 -0.95 6.58 -7.21
C GLU A 40 -0.95 7.11 -5.79
N ILE A 41 -0.97 8.43 -5.64
CA ILE A 41 -1.16 9.11 -4.35
C ILE A 41 -2.66 9.36 -4.19
N ALA A 42 -3.29 8.80 -3.16
CA ALA A 42 -4.74 8.92 -2.96
C ALA A 42 -5.11 9.01 -1.47
N GLN A 43 -6.32 9.51 -1.20
CA GLN A 43 -6.95 9.35 0.10
C GLN A 43 -7.60 7.96 0.16
N THR A 44 -7.25 7.16 1.15
CA THR A 44 -7.77 5.79 1.30
C THR A 44 -8.16 5.55 2.76
N PRO A 45 -9.30 4.88 3.03
CA PRO A 45 -9.57 4.34 4.36
C PRO A 45 -8.51 3.31 4.73
N VAL A 46 -7.78 3.56 5.82
CA VAL A 46 -6.78 2.65 6.38
C VAL A 46 -7.13 2.34 7.84
N ASN A 47 -6.75 1.15 8.31
CA ASN A 47 -6.96 0.75 9.70
C ASN A 47 -5.65 0.22 10.29
N LEU A 48 -4.89 1.10 10.93
CA LEU A 48 -3.58 0.77 11.50
C LEU A 48 -3.64 0.55 13.03
N THR A 49 -4.70 1.01 13.68
CA THR A 49 -4.83 1.04 15.15
C THR A 49 -6.10 0.33 15.66
N GLY A 50 -6.78 -0.42 14.79
CA GLY A 50 -8.09 -1.04 15.07
C GLY A 50 -9.29 -0.13 14.77
N GLN A 51 -9.06 1.12 14.35
CA GLN A 51 -10.08 2.08 13.95
C GLN A 51 -9.79 2.62 12.54
N ALA A 52 -10.77 2.56 11.64
CA ALA A 52 -10.62 3.08 10.29
C ALA A 52 -10.49 4.62 10.29
N ARG A 53 -9.53 5.13 9.53
CA ARG A 53 -9.27 6.56 9.31
C ARG A 53 -8.88 6.79 7.85
N ILE A 54 -9.19 7.97 7.32
CA ILE A 54 -8.68 8.38 6.01
C ILE A 54 -7.20 8.74 6.15
N GLY A 55 -6.35 8.11 5.34
CA GLY A 55 -4.93 8.44 5.23
C GLY A 55 -4.55 8.73 3.78
N THR A 56 -3.50 9.52 3.59
CA THR A 56 -2.84 9.65 2.29
C THR A 56 -1.95 8.43 2.08
N THR A 57 -2.21 7.67 1.02
CA THR A 57 -1.52 6.42 0.70
C THR A 57 -0.79 6.53 -0.63
N VAL A 58 0.15 5.61 -0.85
CA VAL A 58 0.63 5.28 -2.20
C VAL A 58 0.17 3.88 -2.53
N ASN A 59 -0.52 3.71 -3.65
CA ASN A 59 -1.13 2.45 -4.09
C ASN A 59 -2.02 1.80 -3.01
N GLY A 60 -2.79 2.63 -2.30
CA GLY A 60 -3.77 2.17 -1.29
C GLY A 60 -3.16 1.70 0.03
N GLN A 61 -1.84 1.79 0.22
CA GLN A 61 -1.15 1.22 1.37
C GLN A 61 -0.42 2.26 2.23
N ILE A 62 -0.38 2.00 3.53
CA ILE A 62 0.55 2.61 4.50
C ILE A 62 1.16 1.47 5.32
N PRO A 63 2.49 1.27 5.28
CA PRO A 63 3.46 1.93 4.41
C PRO A 63 3.19 1.70 2.92
N ALA A 64 3.67 2.61 2.07
CA ALA A 64 3.69 2.44 0.62
C ALA A 64 4.44 1.15 0.20
N PRO A 65 4.22 0.64 -1.02
CA PRO A 65 5.03 -0.44 -1.56
C PRO A 65 6.53 -0.11 -1.53
N THR A 66 7.35 -1.07 -1.15
CA THR A 66 8.81 -0.96 -1.25
C THR A 66 9.22 -1.07 -2.71
N LEU A 67 9.92 -0.06 -3.21
CA LEU A 67 10.50 -0.09 -4.55
C LEU A 67 11.90 -0.71 -4.48
N ARG A 68 12.11 -1.79 -5.23
CA ARG A 68 13.36 -2.52 -5.25
C ARG A 68 14.02 -2.35 -6.61
N TRP A 69 15.00 -1.45 -6.65
CA TRP A 69 15.79 -1.15 -7.84
C TRP A 69 17.16 -1.83 -7.82
N ARG A 70 17.80 -1.85 -8.99
CA ARG A 70 19.18 -2.30 -9.14
C ARG A 70 20.06 -1.09 -9.47
N GLU A 71 21.19 -0.99 -8.79
CA GLU A 71 22.22 -0.01 -9.13
C GLU A 71 22.69 -0.21 -10.58
N GLY A 72 22.81 0.88 -11.33
CA GLY A 72 23.12 0.89 -12.76
C GLY A 72 21.89 0.98 -13.68
N ASP A 73 20.69 0.67 -13.18
CA ASP A 73 19.46 0.78 -13.98
C ASP A 73 18.99 2.24 -14.07
N THR A 74 18.19 2.55 -15.10
CA THR A 74 17.38 3.77 -15.13
C THR A 74 15.95 3.42 -14.81
N VAL A 75 15.40 4.05 -13.77
CA VAL A 75 14.02 3.85 -13.35
C VAL A 75 13.13 4.95 -13.91
N THR A 76 11.88 4.58 -14.21
CA THR A 76 10.81 5.48 -14.64
C THR A 76 9.61 5.27 -13.72
N LEU A 77 9.17 6.33 -13.04
CA LEU A 77 8.05 6.28 -12.08
C LEU A 77 6.99 7.27 -12.51
N ARG A 78 5.80 6.77 -12.86
CA ARG A 78 4.63 7.57 -13.22
C ARG A 78 3.79 7.76 -11.97
N VAL A 79 3.88 8.94 -11.39
CA VAL A 79 3.21 9.26 -10.14
C VAL A 79 1.97 10.07 -10.46
N THR A 80 0.79 9.47 -10.25
CA THR A 80 -0.50 10.12 -10.45
C THR A 80 -1.04 10.63 -9.13
N ASN A 81 -1.42 11.91 -9.10
CA ASN A 81 -2.00 12.52 -7.92
C ASN A 81 -3.54 12.44 -7.99
N ARG A 82 -4.17 11.69 -7.07
CA ARG A 82 -5.63 11.63 -6.90
C ARG A 82 -6.12 12.43 -5.70
N LEU A 83 -5.25 13.19 -5.04
CA LEU A 83 -5.65 14.09 -3.97
C LEU A 83 -6.35 15.33 -4.55
N PRO A 84 -7.20 16.01 -3.77
CA PRO A 84 -7.82 17.27 -4.17
C PRO A 84 -6.86 18.48 -4.12
N VAL A 85 -5.59 18.26 -3.76
CA VAL A 85 -4.54 19.28 -3.61
C VAL A 85 -3.28 18.83 -4.34
N ALA A 86 -2.42 19.79 -4.71
CA ALA A 86 -1.12 19.49 -5.29
C ALA A 86 -0.26 18.63 -4.32
N SER A 87 0.54 17.74 -4.88
CA SER A 87 1.37 16.79 -4.13
C SER A 87 2.73 16.55 -4.79
N SER A 88 3.62 15.81 -4.14
CA SER A 88 4.90 15.39 -4.72
C SER A 88 5.43 14.12 -4.04
N ILE A 89 6.46 13.50 -4.62
CA ILE A 89 7.26 12.44 -4.00
C ILE A 89 8.71 12.87 -4.05
N HIS A 90 9.36 12.93 -2.88
CA HIS A 90 10.80 13.13 -2.75
C HIS A 90 11.50 11.79 -2.54
N TRP A 91 12.66 11.60 -3.16
CA TRP A 91 13.44 10.36 -3.08
C TRP A 91 14.57 10.49 -2.06
N HIS A 92 14.23 10.43 -0.77
CA HIS A 92 15.16 10.80 0.29
C HIS A 92 16.48 10.04 0.21
N GLY A 93 17.57 10.78 0.04
CA GLY A 93 18.91 10.22 0.01
C GLY A 93 19.31 9.57 -1.32
N ILE A 94 18.42 9.48 -2.31
CA ILE A 94 18.76 9.05 -3.66
C ILE A 94 19.38 10.22 -4.42
N VAL A 95 20.55 10.01 -5.03
CA VAL A 95 21.21 11.01 -5.88
C VAL A 95 20.47 11.08 -7.22
N VAL A 96 19.68 12.14 -7.40
CA VAL A 96 18.90 12.41 -8.63
C VAL A 96 19.19 13.82 -9.18
N PRO A 97 18.92 14.07 -10.47
CA PRO A 97 18.87 15.44 -11.00
C PRO A 97 17.84 16.29 -10.24
N ALA A 98 18.07 17.61 -10.14
CA ALA A 98 17.22 18.51 -9.37
C ALA A 98 15.75 18.44 -9.80
N GLU A 99 15.47 18.32 -11.10
CA GLU A 99 14.12 18.25 -11.67
C GLU A 99 13.38 16.94 -11.30
N MET A 100 14.13 15.93 -10.84
CA MET A 100 13.61 14.62 -10.43
C MET A 100 13.56 14.45 -8.91
N ASP A 101 14.00 15.45 -8.15
CA ASP A 101 14.07 15.40 -6.69
C ASP A 101 12.70 15.52 -6.00
N GLY A 102 11.69 16.04 -6.72
CA GLY A 102 10.32 16.12 -6.21
C GLY A 102 10.11 17.17 -5.13
N VAL A 103 10.94 18.21 -5.10
CA VAL A 103 10.82 19.39 -4.22
C VAL A 103 10.11 20.52 -4.96
N PRO A 104 8.84 20.83 -4.64
CA PRO A 104 8.11 21.92 -5.28
C PRO A 104 8.76 23.28 -4.99
N GLY A 105 8.79 24.17 -5.99
CA GLY A 105 9.28 25.54 -5.88
C GLY A 105 10.79 25.71 -6.12
N LEU A 106 11.55 24.64 -6.26
CA LEU A 106 12.97 24.69 -6.65
C LEU A 106 13.15 24.50 -8.17
N SER A 107 12.82 23.30 -8.65
CA SER A 107 13.04 22.82 -10.03
C SER A 107 11.77 22.23 -10.66
N PHE A 108 10.70 22.13 -9.88
CA PHE A 108 9.46 21.43 -10.16
C PHE A 108 8.31 22.15 -9.45
N LYS A 109 7.08 22.13 -10.00
CA LYS A 109 5.94 22.89 -9.45
C LYS A 109 5.06 22.12 -8.46
N GLY A 110 5.17 20.80 -8.39
CA GLY A 110 4.14 19.95 -7.79
C GLY A 110 3.38 19.16 -8.87
N ILE A 111 2.73 18.07 -8.47
CA ILE A 111 1.80 17.30 -9.29
C ILE A 111 0.41 17.80 -8.94
N GLU A 112 -0.26 18.50 -9.86
CA GLU A 112 -1.62 19.02 -9.62
C GLU A 112 -2.65 17.88 -9.48
N PRO A 113 -3.83 18.13 -8.89
CA PRO A 113 -4.90 17.14 -8.82
C PRO A 113 -5.24 16.53 -10.18
N GLY A 114 -5.24 15.20 -10.27
CA GLY A 114 -5.53 14.43 -11.47
C GLY A 114 -4.36 14.30 -12.45
N GLU A 115 -3.25 15.00 -12.24
CA GLU A 115 -2.09 14.94 -13.12
C GLU A 115 -1.14 13.79 -12.78
N THR A 116 -0.31 13.43 -13.76
CA THR A 116 0.77 12.46 -13.62
C THR A 116 2.11 13.14 -13.91
N PHE A 117 3.04 13.02 -12.98
CA PHE A 117 4.44 13.39 -13.22
C PHE A 117 5.29 12.14 -13.44
N VAL A 118 6.21 12.21 -14.39
CA VAL A 118 7.12 11.11 -14.72
C VAL A 118 8.50 11.42 -14.17
N TYR A 119 8.86 10.78 -13.06
CA TYR A 119 10.23 10.76 -12.58
C TYR A 119 11.04 9.78 -13.43
N ARG A 120 12.23 10.19 -13.89
CA ARG A 120 13.13 9.29 -14.62
C ARG A 120 14.58 9.62 -14.32
N PHE A 121 15.30 8.70 -13.70
CA PHE A 121 16.69 8.90 -13.31
C PHE A 121 17.47 7.59 -13.22
N PRO A 122 18.80 7.63 -13.44
CA PRO A 122 19.67 6.47 -13.20
C PRO A 122 19.87 6.24 -11.69
N VAL A 123 19.85 4.99 -11.27
CA VAL A 123 20.17 4.58 -9.91
C VAL A 123 21.68 4.43 -9.79
N LYS A 124 22.33 5.36 -9.09
CA LYS A 124 23.79 5.46 -8.99
C LYS A 124 24.38 4.98 -7.66
N GLN A 125 23.55 4.38 -6.82
CA GLN A 125 23.95 3.95 -5.47
C GLN A 125 23.12 2.74 -5.01
N SER A 126 23.65 2.04 -4.03
CA SER A 126 22.98 0.94 -3.31
C SER A 126 22.78 1.30 -1.83
N GLY A 127 21.79 0.67 -1.19
CA GLY A 127 21.43 0.95 0.20
C GLY A 127 19.93 0.84 0.46
N THR A 128 19.47 1.43 1.57
CA THR A 128 18.06 1.54 1.94
C THR A 128 17.75 3.01 2.23
N TYR A 129 16.71 3.53 1.58
CA TYR A 129 16.36 4.94 1.47
C TYR A 129 14.84 5.10 1.57
N TRP A 130 14.32 6.28 1.94
CA TRP A 130 12.88 6.52 2.13
C TRP A 130 12.47 7.99 2.06
#